data_AF-B2AM75-F1
#
_entry.id   AF-B2AM75-F1
#
_cell.length_a   1.000
_cell.length_b   1.000
_cell.length_c   1.000
_cell.angle_alpha   90.00
_cell.angle_beta   90.00
_cell.angle_gamma   90.00
#
_symmetry.space_group_name_H-M   'P 1'
#
loop_
_entity.id
_entity.type
_entity.pdbx_description
1 polymer ?
#
loop_
_entity_poly.entity_id
_entity_poly.type
_entity_poly.pdbx_seq_one_letter_code
_entity_poly.pdbx_strand_id
1 'polypeptide(L)'
;MFKGTENDLWPSILDGSYLADYDCSTPDKQLYDPACPSSNFLPLHQHYSNAPLKFETELIQLEMVDPKIRKAVYFTVRQGPGVIDTWFYTAHASTAAVQDALRDLHMKALLFLKYRVGHFGRHRPGSLERAVSKRYEVETKSSLTRTVCRPLPDVSFETVKTLMFPPVKLEEKFGDKADGYWEVDVEKPVREYLGRRRILIQEGDGTWRLNPEPNTIPSIIAIPVPLDQDENFKFGLLVARRQGESNVWWPATCTLDARWGDARSFFEFGDRSMRFHDFHRGKVSNLVQTTLETTNGDNMLSPYYNPPNDHTITPIALHLSWYDHLSPVIPAGFIPDHPDSPLRGTNRSTLEALLETIPAHNWSPQNDVVGIDTEGLELVISMTFVDGLSRCGIALNPNSGMLLGGTWEKGALEKGTRWEINNDKPDDVWRLFKLGEPIEVFAPPASLDLERSTRMVMRVTFTGYMMAADNWFDYLCVAAMMVHALAALIHTVWVVWHAETSEAWDSIPEMIGLAQRSPPPCEEEACLDNIGAGIASVRNLGEVAWVEVHDDSGYGSQDGVRLRFGDGVRTRDPKWVPKAEERYS
;
A
#
# COMPACT_ATOMS: atom_id res chain seq x y z
N MET A 1 20.01 -1.74 -7.28
CA MET A 1 20.20 -2.95 -8.10
C MET A 1 19.86 -4.16 -7.25
N PHE A 2 19.19 -5.15 -7.83
CA PHE A 2 18.83 -6.44 -7.21
C PHE A 2 19.76 -7.53 -7.72
N LYS A 3 20.12 -8.50 -6.87
CA LYS A 3 20.81 -9.70 -7.36
C LYS A 3 19.79 -10.61 -8.05
N GLY A 4 20.12 -11.07 -9.25
CA GLY A 4 19.24 -11.81 -10.13
C GLY A 4 18.85 -11.00 -11.37
N THR A 5 18.78 -11.70 -12.50
CA THR A 5 18.18 -11.22 -13.75
C THR A 5 16.67 -11.12 -13.63
N GLU A 6 16.00 -10.55 -14.63
CA GLU A 6 14.54 -10.47 -14.67
C GLU A 6 13.89 -11.86 -14.56
N ASN A 7 14.47 -12.87 -15.22
CA ASN A 7 13.99 -14.25 -15.18
C ASN A 7 14.23 -14.93 -13.82
N ASP A 8 15.22 -14.47 -13.05
CA ASP A 8 15.47 -14.99 -11.70
C ASP A 8 14.49 -14.40 -10.68
N LEU A 9 13.97 -13.20 -10.93
CA LEU A 9 13.01 -12.51 -10.06
C LEU A 9 11.56 -12.83 -10.43
N TRP A 10 11.25 -12.87 -11.72
CA TRP A 10 9.92 -13.12 -12.29
C TRP A 10 9.99 -14.20 -13.38
N PRO A 11 10.26 -15.46 -12.99
CA PRO A 11 10.41 -16.56 -13.94
C PRO A 11 9.09 -16.87 -14.66
N SER A 12 9.17 -17.19 -15.95
CA SER A 12 8.04 -17.69 -16.73
C SER A 12 7.78 -19.19 -16.53
N ILE A 13 8.73 -19.92 -15.94
CA ILE A 13 8.65 -21.36 -15.65
C ILE A 13 9.12 -21.58 -14.22
N LEU A 14 8.29 -22.22 -13.40
CA LEU A 14 8.61 -22.60 -12.03
C LEU A 14 8.59 -24.12 -11.89
N ASP A 15 9.78 -24.70 -11.74
CA ASP A 15 9.99 -26.11 -11.46
C ASP A 15 10.82 -26.32 -10.18
N GLY A 16 11.17 -27.57 -9.88
CA GLY A 16 11.97 -27.90 -8.69
C GLY A 16 13.41 -27.41 -8.78
N SER A 17 13.91 -27.10 -9.99
CA SER A 17 15.27 -26.62 -10.20
C SER A 17 15.42 -25.14 -9.85
N TYR A 18 14.33 -24.37 -9.86
CA TYR A 18 14.35 -22.95 -9.49
C TYR A 18 14.91 -22.71 -8.07
N LEU A 19 14.64 -23.63 -7.15
CA LEU A 19 15.17 -23.60 -5.78
C LEU A 19 16.38 -24.54 -5.59
N ALA A 20 17.01 -25.05 -6.64
CA ALA A 20 18.12 -26.01 -6.51
C ALA A 20 19.31 -25.44 -5.72
N ASP A 21 19.57 -24.13 -5.87
CA ASP A 21 20.66 -23.43 -5.17
C ASP A 21 20.26 -22.97 -3.75
N TYR A 22 19.04 -23.27 -3.31
CA TYR A 22 18.52 -22.85 -2.00
C TYR A 22 17.86 -24.01 -1.24
N ASP A 23 18.28 -24.24 -0.01
CA ASP A 23 17.81 -25.39 0.75
C ASP A 23 16.39 -25.18 1.32
N CYS A 24 15.39 -25.59 0.54
CA CYS A 24 14.01 -25.81 0.99
C CYS A 24 13.69 -27.29 1.17
N SER A 25 14.68 -28.12 1.48
CA SER A 25 14.50 -29.59 1.58
C SER A 25 14.12 -30.05 2.98
N THR A 26 14.43 -29.27 4.03
CA THR A 26 14.13 -29.66 5.40
C THR A 26 12.77 -29.13 5.87
N PRO A 27 12.00 -29.95 6.60
CA PRO A 27 10.84 -29.56 7.42
C PRO A 27 10.86 -28.14 8.00
N ASP A 28 11.90 -27.82 8.77
CA ASP A 28 11.97 -26.55 9.48
C ASP A 28 12.18 -25.38 8.51
N LYS A 29 13.00 -25.56 7.47
CA LYS A 29 13.21 -24.50 6.47
C LYS A 29 11.96 -24.28 5.62
N GLN A 30 11.27 -25.35 5.21
CA GLN A 30 10.03 -25.24 4.45
C GLN A 30 8.97 -24.40 5.19
N LEU A 31 8.82 -24.61 6.50
CA LEU A 31 7.75 -23.96 7.27
C LEU A 31 8.16 -22.60 7.86
N TYR A 32 9.45 -22.34 8.08
CA TYR A 32 9.90 -21.13 8.77
C TYR A 32 10.85 -20.24 7.96
N ASP A 33 11.47 -20.75 6.90
CA ASP A 33 12.33 -19.93 6.05
C ASP A 33 11.47 -19.17 5.03
N PRO A 34 11.37 -17.83 5.13
CA PRO A 34 10.51 -17.03 4.25
C PRO A 34 10.92 -17.05 2.78
N ALA A 35 12.09 -17.62 2.45
CA ALA A 35 12.47 -17.88 1.07
C ALA A 35 11.82 -19.12 0.47
N CYS A 36 11.33 -20.04 1.29
CA CYS A 36 10.60 -21.21 0.83
C CYS A 36 9.12 -20.86 0.58
N PRO A 37 8.52 -21.38 -0.52
CA PRO A 37 7.14 -21.08 -0.89
C PRO A 37 6.11 -21.38 0.20
N SER A 38 6.30 -22.45 0.99
CA SER A 38 5.37 -22.90 2.04
C SER A 38 5.43 -22.14 3.37
N SER A 39 6.34 -21.19 3.53
CA SER A 39 6.69 -20.59 4.83
C SER A 39 5.59 -19.76 5.50
N ASN A 40 4.56 -19.35 4.77
CA ASN A 40 3.42 -18.63 5.34
C ASN A 40 2.30 -19.56 5.80
N PHE A 41 2.48 -20.87 5.73
CA PHE A 41 1.49 -21.85 6.14
C PHE A 41 0.96 -21.57 7.56
N LEU A 42 1.86 -21.34 8.53
CA LEU A 42 1.45 -21.17 9.93
C LEU A 42 0.64 -19.89 10.18
N PRO A 43 1.08 -18.70 9.74
CA PRO A 43 0.25 -17.50 9.82
C PRO A 43 -1.12 -17.64 9.12
N LEU A 44 -1.17 -18.25 7.94
CA LEU A 44 -2.42 -18.47 7.21
C LEU A 44 -3.35 -19.43 7.96
N HIS A 45 -2.82 -20.55 8.46
CA HIS A 45 -3.59 -21.52 9.22
C HIS A 45 -4.14 -20.90 10.50
N GLN A 46 -3.34 -20.11 11.22
CA GLN A 46 -3.79 -19.37 12.41
C GLN A 46 -4.87 -18.33 12.06
N HIS A 47 -4.70 -17.62 10.95
CA HIS A 47 -5.68 -16.63 10.48
C HIS A 47 -7.05 -17.29 10.23
N TYR A 48 -7.10 -18.34 9.41
CA TYR A 48 -8.35 -19.04 9.08
C TYR A 48 -8.96 -19.79 10.27
N SER A 49 -8.13 -20.30 11.19
CA SER A 49 -8.62 -20.97 12.40
C SER A 49 -9.28 -20.00 13.39
N ASN A 50 -8.75 -18.78 13.53
CA ASN A 50 -9.22 -17.80 14.52
C ASN A 50 -10.35 -16.92 14.00
N ALA A 51 -10.35 -16.62 12.70
CA ALA A 51 -11.37 -15.86 12.02
C ALA A 51 -11.94 -16.74 10.91
N PRO A 52 -12.97 -17.57 11.20
CA PRO A 52 -13.59 -18.38 10.16
C PRO A 52 -14.01 -17.47 9.01
N LEU A 53 -13.74 -17.91 7.78
CA LEU A 53 -13.97 -17.17 6.55
C LEU A 53 -15.39 -16.58 6.54
N LYS A 54 -15.49 -15.27 6.75
CA LYS A 54 -16.74 -14.53 6.55
C LYS A 54 -16.68 -13.95 5.15
N PHE A 55 -17.43 -14.54 4.25
CA PHE A 55 -17.57 -14.09 2.87
C PHE A 55 -18.45 -12.83 2.83
N GLU A 56 -18.00 -11.73 3.43
CA GLU A 56 -18.65 -10.44 3.24
C GLU A 56 -18.35 -9.96 1.82
N THR A 57 -19.38 -9.47 1.13
CA THR A 57 -19.38 -9.03 -0.27
C THR A 57 -18.42 -7.87 -0.59
N GLU A 58 -17.63 -7.41 0.39
CA GLU A 58 -16.77 -6.23 0.34
C GLU A 58 -15.30 -6.51 0.73
N LEU A 59 -14.90 -7.76 0.97
CA LEU A 59 -13.51 -8.07 1.30
C LEU A 59 -12.62 -7.96 0.05
N ILE A 60 -11.94 -6.83 -0.05
CA ILE A 60 -11.06 -6.47 -1.17
C ILE A 60 -9.58 -6.66 -0.81
N GLN A 61 -9.25 -6.68 0.48
CA GLN A 61 -7.87 -6.68 0.97
C GLN A 61 -7.73 -7.43 2.30
N LEU A 62 -6.66 -8.19 2.44
CA LEU A 62 -6.20 -8.80 3.70
C LEU A 62 -4.74 -8.41 3.96
N GLU A 63 -4.41 -8.13 5.22
CA GLU A 63 -3.02 -7.98 5.65
C GLU A 63 -2.43 -9.35 6.00
N MET A 64 -1.35 -9.72 5.31
CA MET A 64 -0.52 -10.86 5.66
C MET A 64 0.70 -10.41 6.44
N VAL A 65 0.95 -11.10 7.55
CA VAL A 65 2.13 -10.90 8.39
C VAL A 65 2.83 -12.24 8.53
N ASP A 66 3.99 -12.37 7.89
CA ASP A 66 4.91 -13.48 8.11
C ASP A 66 6.12 -13.00 8.94
N PRO A 67 7.04 -13.90 9.36
CA PRO A 67 8.20 -13.52 10.17
C PRO A 67 9.10 -12.43 9.56
N LYS A 68 9.19 -12.31 8.24
CA LYS A 68 10.05 -11.36 7.51
C LYS A 68 9.31 -10.29 6.71
N ILE A 69 8.06 -10.47 6.31
CA ILE A 69 7.34 -9.49 5.49
C ILE A 69 5.91 -9.27 5.97
N ARG A 70 5.52 -7.99 5.97
CA ARG A 70 4.16 -7.52 6.20
C ARG A 70 3.64 -6.91 4.90
N LYS A 71 2.64 -7.52 4.27
CA LYS A 71 2.15 -7.12 2.94
C LYS A 71 0.64 -7.22 2.84
N ALA A 72 0.06 -6.39 1.98
CA ALA A 72 -1.34 -6.48 1.60
C ALA A 72 -1.54 -7.52 0.48
N VAL A 73 -2.57 -8.33 0.61
CA VAL A 73 -3.12 -9.18 -0.45
C VAL A 73 -4.44 -8.59 -0.85
N TYR A 74 -4.65 -8.55 -2.15
CA TYR A 74 -5.83 -7.99 -2.75
C TYR A 74 -6.54 -9.09 -3.51
N PHE A 75 -7.87 -9.15 -3.40
CA PHE A 75 -8.61 -10.22 -4.02
C PHE A 75 -10.03 -9.82 -4.36
N THR A 76 -10.58 -10.51 -5.35
CA THR A 76 -12.01 -10.56 -5.65
C THR A 76 -12.41 -12.03 -5.69
N VAL A 77 -13.45 -12.38 -4.94
CA VAL A 77 -13.98 -13.74 -4.89
C VAL A 77 -15.21 -13.80 -5.77
N ARG A 78 -15.42 -14.95 -6.40
CA ARG A 78 -16.62 -15.25 -7.16
C ARG A 78 -17.90 -14.93 -6.36
N GLN A 79 -18.77 -14.06 -6.87
CA GLN A 79 -20.05 -13.67 -6.26
C GLN A 79 -21.25 -14.17 -7.08
N GLY A 80 -21.60 -15.46 -6.94
CA GLY A 80 -22.77 -16.03 -7.58
C GLY A 80 -22.65 -16.22 -9.10
N PRO A 81 -23.75 -16.57 -9.80
CA PRO A 81 -23.71 -17.17 -11.14
C PRO A 81 -23.31 -16.23 -12.29
N GLY A 82 -23.03 -14.95 -12.02
CA GLY A 82 -22.60 -13.95 -13.02
C GLY A 82 -21.12 -13.54 -12.91
N VAL A 83 -20.46 -13.90 -11.80
CA VAL A 83 -19.02 -13.71 -11.56
C VAL A 83 -18.43 -15.10 -11.65
N ILE A 84 -17.44 -15.33 -12.51
CA ILE A 84 -17.00 -16.71 -12.82
C ILE A 84 -15.67 -17.06 -12.14
N ASP A 85 -14.89 -16.04 -11.75
CA ASP A 85 -13.50 -16.23 -11.34
C ASP A 85 -13.16 -15.58 -10.00
N THR A 86 -12.26 -16.24 -9.27
CA THR A 86 -11.61 -15.70 -8.09
C THR A 86 -10.19 -15.26 -8.45
N TRP A 87 -9.84 -14.00 -8.15
CA TRP A 87 -8.55 -13.40 -8.46
C TRP A 87 -7.84 -12.89 -7.22
N PHE A 88 -6.53 -13.08 -7.15
CA PHE A 88 -5.66 -12.67 -6.05
C PHE A 88 -4.38 -12.07 -6.56
N TYR A 89 -3.91 -10.98 -5.95
CA TYR A 89 -2.57 -10.44 -6.19
C TYR A 89 -1.92 -9.88 -4.92
N THR A 90 -0.58 -9.88 -4.88
CA THR A 90 0.16 -9.32 -3.75
C THR A 90 1.55 -8.81 -4.14
N ALA A 91 2.15 -8.00 -3.27
CA ALA A 91 3.46 -7.43 -3.49
C ALA A 91 4.56 -8.51 -3.58
N HIS A 92 5.49 -8.33 -4.51
CA HIS A 92 6.66 -9.18 -4.65
C HIS A 92 7.62 -9.01 -3.46
N ALA A 93 7.88 -10.09 -2.73
CA ALA A 93 8.57 -10.05 -1.44
C ALA A 93 10.03 -9.62 -1.57
N SER A 94 10.72 -10.04 -2.64
CA SER A 94 12.09 -9.61 -2.91
C SER A 94 12.16 -8.09 -3.13
N THR A 95 11.27 -7.55 -3.99
CA THR A 95 11.15 -6.10 -4.23
C THR A 95 10.92 -5.35 -2.92
N ALA A 96 9.94 -5.81 -2.13
CA ALA A 96 9.59 -5.20 -0.85
C ALA A 96 10.75 -5.16 0.16
N ALA A 97 11.54 -6.25 0.24
CA ALA A 97 12.66 -6.36 1.17
C ALA A 97 13.76 -5.34 0.90
N VAL A 98 14.10 -5.12 -0.38
CA VAL A 98 15.13 -4.14 -0.77
C VAL A 98 14.58 -2.72 -0.72
N GLN A 99 13.31 -2.52 -1.12
CA GLN A 99 12.63 -1.23 -1.05
C GLN A 99 12.54 -0.73 0.41
N ASP A 100 12.16 -1.57 1.37
CA ASP A 100 12.08 -1.21 2.80
C ASP A 100 13.46 -0.83 3.36
N ALA A 101 14.51 -1.56 2.96
CA ALA A 101 15.89 -1.28 3.36
C ALA A 101 16.41 0.06 2.80
N LEU A 102 16.18 0.32 1.52
CA LEU A 102 16.59 1.59 0.89
C LEU A 102 15.80 2.78 1.45
N ARG A 103 14.50 2.59 1.71
CA ARG A 103 13.67 3.56 2.42
C ARG A 103 14.24 3.88 3.80
N ASP A 104 14.70 2.88 4.54
CA ASP A 104 15.30 3.06 5.86
C ASP A 104 16.55 3.93 5.81
N LEU A 105 17.43 3.64 4.85
CA LEU A 105 18.64 4.44 4.63
C LEU A 105 18.30 5.88 4.27
N HIS A 106 17.34 6.08 3.35
CA HIS A 106 16.87 7.41 2.99
C HIS A 106 16.34 8.18 4.21
N MET A 107 15.57 7.53 5.08
CA MET A 107 15.06 8.15 6.32
C MET A 107 16.19 8.46 7.31
N LYS A 108 17.14 7.55 7.53
CA LYS A 108 18.31 7.80 8.38
C LYS A 108 19.15 8.97 7.87
N ALA A 109 19.32 9.05 6.55
CA ALA A 109 20.00 10.16 5.88
C ALA A 109 19.30 11.49 6.15
N LEU A 110 17.96 11.49 6.10
CA LEU A 110 17.15 12.68 6.38
C LEU A 110 17.31 13.15 7.84
N LEU A 111 17.24 12.20 8.78
CA LEU A 111 17.44 12.47 10.21
C LEU A 111 18.85 13.00 10.48
N PHE A 112 19.89 12.41 9.88
CA PHE A 112 21.26 12.87 10.00
C PHE A 112 21.42 14.33 9.55
N LEU A 113 20.90 14.68 8.36
CA LEU A 113 20.97 16.03 7.84
C LEU A 113 20.22 17.04 8.74
N LYS A 114 19.06 16.66 9.26
CA LYS A 114 18.30 17.48 10.22
C LYS A 114 19.12 17.79 11.48
N TYR A 115 19.78 16.80 12.08
CA TYR A 115 20.50 16.99 13.33
C TYR A 115 21.86 17.69 13.16
N ARG A 116 22.55 17.50 12.03
CA ARG A 116 23.95 17.93 11.85
C ARG A 116 24.13 19.19 11.01
N VAL A 117 23.31 19.40 9.97
CA VAL A 117 23.49 20.54 9.05
C VAL A 117 22.71 21.78 9.51
N GLY A 118 21.84 21.65 10.52
CA GLY A 118 21.13 22.77 11.12
C GLY A 118 20.08 23.41 10.20
N HIS A 119 19.35 24.40 10.72
CA HIS A 119 18.18 25.02 10.06
C HIS A 119 18.55 26.01 8.93
N PHE A 120 19.84 26.23 8.67
CA PHE A 120 20.35 27.33 7.84
C PHE A 120 20.93 26.88 6.47
N GLY A 121 20.79 25.60 6.10
CA GLY A 121 21.18 25.08 4.78
C GLY A 121 20.17 25.38 3.66
N ARG A 122 20.64 25.33 2.40
CA ARG A 122 19.88 25.63 1.15
C ARG A 122 18.60 24.81 0.95
N HIS A 123 18.49 23.67 1.62
CA HIS A 123 17.33 22.79 1.64
C HIS A 123 17.04 22.44 3.10
N ARG A 124 15.82 22.68 3.61
CA ARG A 124 15.45 22.38 5.00
C ARG A 124 15.04 20.91 5.14
N PRO A 125 15.92 19.99 5.59
CA PRO A 125 15.60 18.56 5.64
C PRO A 125 14.51 18.28 6.68
N GLY A 126 14.47 19.07 7.75
CA GLY A 126 13.41 19.00 8.75
C GLY A 126 12.01 19.30 8.23
N SER A 127 11.87 19.95 7.06
CA SER A 127 10.57 20.16 6.42
C SER A 127 10.07 18.91 5.69
N LEU A 128 10.96 18.12 5.09
CA LEU A 128 10.62 16.84 4.44
C LEU A 128 10.11 15.80 5.45
N GLU A 129 10.66 15.82 6.67
CA GLU A 129 10.18 14.94 7.74
C GLU A 129 8.75 15.29 8.18
N ARG A 130 8.34 16.56 8.08
CA ARG A 130 7.00 17.04 8.45
C ARG A 130 5.98 16.91 7.32
N ALA A 131 6.34 16.26 6.22
CA ALA A 131 5.39 15.96 5.15
C ALA A 131 4.20 15.17 5.71
N VAL A 132 3.00 15.52 5.26
CA VAL A 132 1.74 14.88 5.66
C VAL A 132 1.71 13.44 5.19
N SER A 133 2.15 13.17 3.96
CA SER A 133 2.38 11.82 3.44
C SER A 133 3.77 11.70 2.82
N LYS A 134 4.39 10.53 3.02
CA LYS A 134 5.67 10.12 2.44
C LYS A 134 5.43 8.80 1.72
N ARG A 135 5.46 8.84 0.40
CA ARG A 135 5.21 7.68 -0.44
C ARG A 135 6.51 7.23 -1.10
N TYR A 136 6.89 5.98 -0.88
CA TYR A 136 8.06 5.35 -1.48
C TYR A 136 7.58 4.31 -2.47
N GLU A 137 7.80 4.52 -3.76
CA GLU A 137 7.21 3.73 -4.85
C GLU A 137 8.29 3.12 -5.75
N VAL A 138 8.07 1.89 -6.20
CA VAL A 138 8.95 1.14 -7.10
C VAL A 138 8.08 0.42 -8.15
N GLU A 139 8.41 0.59 -9.42
CA GLU A 139 7.88 -0.21 -10.53
C GLU A 139 8.46 -1.63 -10.46
N THR A 140 7.60 -2.65 -10.55
CA THR A 140 7.92 -4.06 -10.33
C THR A 140 6.86 -4.93 -11.01
N LYS A 141 7.02 -6.26 -10.96
CA LYS A 141 5.90 -7.18 -11.18
C LYS A 141 5.32 -7.67 -9.86
N SER A 142 4.03 -7.99 -9.86
CA SER A 142 3.26 -8.55 -8.76
C SER A 142 2.80 -9.96 -9.12
N SER A 143 2.79 -10.87 -8.14
CA SER A 143 2.22 -12.21 -8.35
C SER A 143 0.71 -12.11 -8.42
N LEU A 144 0.13 -12.82 -9.38
CA LEU A 144 -1.30 -12.86 -9.67
C LEU A 144 -1.74 -14.32 -9.85
N THR A 145 -2.88 -14.67 -9.28
CA THR A 145 -3.50 -16.00 -9.49
C THR A 145 -4.98 -15.86 -9.76
N ARG A 146 -5.47 -16.63 -10.73
CA ARG A 146 -6.89 -16.85 -11.01
C ARG A 146 -7.20 -18.32 -10.73
N THR A 147 -8.25 -18.58 -9.95
CA THR A 147 -8.68 -19.96 -9.66
C THR A 147 -10.17 -20.10 -9.92
N VAL A 148 -10.53 -21.22 -10.56
CA VAL A 148 -11.93 -21.63 -10.76
C VAL A 148 -12.06 -23.07 -10.30
N CYS A 149 -13.00 -23.33 -9.41
CA CYS A 149 -13.28 -24.66 -8.89
C CYS A 149 -14.68 -25.12 -9.24
N ARG A 150 -14.85 -26.43 -9.41
CA ARG A 150 -16.13 -27.06 -9.68
C ARG A 150 -16.31 -28.32 -8.84
N PRO A 151 -17.47 -28.53 -8.20
CA PRO A 151 -17.81 -29.80 -7.58
C PRO A 151 -17.98 -30.91 -8.62
N LEU A 152 -17.60 -32.13 -8.24
CA LEU A 152 -17.84 -33.34 -9.01
C LEU A 152 -18.72 -34.33 -8.22
N PRO A 153 -19.37 -35.29 -8.88
CA PRO A 153 -19.96 -36.44 -8.20
C PRO A 153 -18.89 -37.25 -7.44
N ASP A 154 -19.33 -38.11 -6.52
CA ASP A 154 -18.43 -38.94 -5.72
C ASP A 154 -17.44 -39.74 -6.58
N VAL A 155 -16.16 -39.77 -6.18
CA VAL A 155 -15.07 -40.45 -6.89
C VAL A 155 -14.43 -41.53 -6.01
N SER A 156 -14.08 -42.67 -6.62
CA SER A 156 -13.20 -43.70 -6.04
C SER A 156 -11.80 -43.58 -6.64
N PHE A 157 -10.80 -43.33 -5.79
CA PHE A 157 -9.40 -43.18 -6.24
C PHE A 157 -8.79 -44.48 -6.76
N GLU A 158 -9.34 -45.63 -6.39
CA GLU A 158 -8.91 -46.93 -6.90
C GLU A 158 -9.21 -47.10 -8.40
N THR A 159 -10.25 -46.44 -8.89
CA THR A 159 -10.80 -46.65 -10.24
C THR A 159 -10.89 -45.40 -11.10
N VAL A 160 -10.54 -44.22 -10.57
CA VAL A 160 -10.61 -42.95 -11.30
C VAL A 160 -9.68 -42.95 -12.53
N LYS A 161 -10.22 -42.49 -13.66
CA LYS A 161 -9.48 -42.37 -14.92
C LYS A 161 -9.50 -40.96 -15.47
N THR A 162 -10.69 -40.44 -15.77
CA THR A 162 -10.86 -39.10 -16.31
C THR A 162 -11.66 -38.23 -15.35
N LEU A 163 -11.34 -36.94 -15.30
CA LEU A 163 -12.10 -35.94 -14.58
C LEU A 163 -12.28 -34.69 -15.44
N MET A 164 -13.32 -33.93 -15.13
CA MET A 164 -13.62 -32.67 -15.81
C MET A 164 -13.05 -31.50 -15.04
N PHE A 165 -12.20 -30.70 -15.68
CA PHE A 165 -11.69 -29.45 -15.14
C PHE A 165 -12.42 -28.24 -15.75
N PRO A 166 -12.74 -27.20 -14.96
CA PRO A 166 -13.31 -25.97 -15.49
C PRO A 166 -12.28 -25.29 -16.41
N PRO A 167 -12.67 -24.89 -17.64
CA PRO A 167 -11.76 -24.20 -18.52
C PRO A 167 -11.52 -22.77 -18.01
N VAL A 168 -10.27 -22.32 -18.11
CA VAL A 168 -9.88 -20.93 -17.86
C VAL A 168 -9.31 -20.39 -19.16
N LYS A 169 -10.07 -19.55 -19.87
CA LYS A 169 -9.57 -18.84 -21.07
C LYS A 169 -9.23 -17.39 -20.71
N LEU A 170 -8.15 -16.91 -21.31
CA LEU A 170 -7.59 -15.58 -21.07
C LEU A 170 -8.54 -14.47 -21.59
N GLU A 171 -9.25 -14.76 -22.68
CA GLU A 171 -10.09 -13.81 -23.43
C GLU A 171 -11.60 -13.87 -23.08
N GLU A 172 -12.02 -14.80 -22.22
CA GLU A 172 -13.43 -14.90 -21.84
C GLU A 172 -13.83 -13.72 -20.96
N LYS A 173 -14.87 -12.99 -21.38
CA LYS A 173 -15.35 -11.83 -20.63
C LYS A 173 -15.96 -12.28 -19.32
N PHE A 174 -15.93 -11.37 -18.35
CA PHE A 174 -16.75 -11.50 -17.15
C PHE A 174 -18.23 -11.79 -17.50
N GLY A 175 -18.71 -12.97 -17.10
CA GLY A 175 -20.08 -13.42 -17.35
C GLY A 175 -20.29 -14.22 -18.66
N ASP A 176 -19.26 -14.41 -19.48
CA ASP A 176 -19.31 -15.43 -20.53
C ASP A 176 -19.27 -16.79 -19.84
N LYS A 177 -20.38 -17.54 -19.89
CA LYS A 177 -20.41 -18.91 -19.36
C LYS A 177 -19.19 -19.64 -19.89
N ALA A 178 -18.38 -20.19 -18.98
CA ALA A 178 -17.36 -21.17 -19.31
C ALA A 178 -18.06 -22.39 -19.92
N ASP A 179 -18.41 -22.30 -21.21
CA ASP A 179 -19.12 -23.34 -21.93
C ASP A 179 -18.08 -24.40 -22.29
N GLY A 180 -18.06 -25.47 -21.51
CA GLY A 180 -17.25 -26.66 -21.75
C GLY A 180 -16.48 -27.14 -20.54
N TYR A 181 -15.82 -28.28 -20.71
CA TYR A 181 -14.94 -28.89 -19.73
C TYR A 181 -13.70 -29.40 -20.44
N TRP A 182 -12.57 -29.35 -19.75
CA TRP A 182 -11.42 -30.14 -20.16
C TRP A 182 -11.53 -31.50 -19.51
N GLU A 183 -11.76 -32.53 -20.32
CA GLU A 183 -11.63 -33.91 -19.87
C GLU A 183 -10.13 -34.25 -19.83
N VAL A 184 -9.65 -34.57 -18.63
CA VAL A 184 -8.23 -34.82 -18.37
C VAL A 184 -8.08 -36.23 -17.82
N ASP A 185 -7.11 -36.98 -18.36
CA ASP A 185 -6.68 -38.25 -17.78
C ASP A 185 -5.88 -37.98 -16.50
N VAL A 186 -6.45 -38.40 -15.37
CA VAL A 186 -5.87 -38.24 -14.04
C VAL A 186 -5.35 -39.55 -13.47
N GLU A 187 -5.49 -40.68 -14.18
CA GLU A 187 -5.17 -42.02 -13.66
C GLU A 187 -3.73 -42.09 -13.15
N LYS A 188 -2.79 -41.65 -14.00
CA LYS A 188 -1.36 -41.67 -13.69
C LYS A 188 -0.98 -40.63 -12.61
N PRO A 189 -1.32 -39.33 -12.74
CA PRO A 189 -1.02 -38.33 -11.71
C PRO A 189 -1.56 -38.70 -10.31
N VAL A 190 -2.79 -39.20 -10.23
CA VAL A 190 -3.42 -39.60 -8.97
C VAL A 190 -2.68 -40.77 -8.34
N ARG A 191 -2.38 -41.82 -9.12
CA ARG A 191 -1.67 -43.00 -8.61
C ARG A 191 -0.26 -42.68 -8.16
N GLU A 192 0.48 -41.89 -8.94
CA GLU A 192 1.85 -41.52 -8.58
C GLU A 192 1.90 -40.66 -7.31
N TYR A 193 1.00 -39.68 -7.20
CA TYR A 193 0.94 -38.77 -6.04
C TYR A 193 0.50 -39.51 -4.77
N LEU A 194 -0.61 -40.26 -4.82
CA LEU A 194 -1.12 -40.99 -3.67
C LEU A 194 -0.23 -42.18 -3.29
N GLY A 195 0.39 -42.83 -4.28
CA GLY A 195 1.36 -43.91 -4.07
C GLY A 195 2.61 -43.43 -3.35
N ARG A 196 3.17 -42.28 -3.76
CA ARG A 196 4.32 -41.64 -3.07
C ARG A 196 4.03 -41.36 -1.59
N ARG A 197 2.78 -40.97 -1.29
CA ARG A 197 2.30 -40.66 0.07
C ARG A 197 1.80 -41.87 0.84
N ARG A 198 1.87 -43.07 0.26
CA ARG A 198 1.37 -44.34 0.81
C ARG A 198 -0.12 -44.30 1.18
N ILE A 199 -0.90 -43.43 0.54
CA ILE A 199 -2.36 -43.33 0.71
C ILE A 199 -3.03 -44.40 -0.17
N LEU A 200 -2.51 -44.60 -1.37
CA LEU A 200 -2.94 -45.66 -2.29
C LEU A 200 -1.81 -46.68 -2.43
N ILE A 201 -2.12 -47.95 -2.27
CA ILE A 201 -1.16 -49.06 -2.35
C ILE A 201 -1.58 -50.05 -3.43
N GLN A 202 -0.59 -50.62 -4.12
CA GLN A 202 -0.81 -51.66 -5.10
C GLN A 202 -0.77 -53.03 -4.42
N GLU A 203 -1.78 -53.84 -4.65
CA GLU A 203 -1.83 -55.23 -4.19
C GLU A 203 -1.03 -56.17 -5.10
N GLY A 204 -0.78 -57.39 -4.63
CA GLY A 204 -0.01 -58.39 -5.37
C GLY A 204 -0.67 -58.86 -6.68
N ASP A 205 -1.97 -58.60 -6.86
CA ASP A 205 -2.73 -58.87 -8.09
C ASP A 205 -2.74 -57.68 -9.06
N GLY A 206 -2.06 -56.58 -8.71
CA GLY A 206 -1.97 -55.37 -9.53
C GLY A 206 -3.11 -54.36 -9.30
N THR A 207 -4.11 -54.68 -8.47
CA THR A 207 -5.18 -53.75 -8.10
C THR A 207 -4.68 -52.68 -7.13
N TRP A 208 -5.36 -51.53 -7.12
CA TRP A 208 -5.05 -50.42 -6.21
C TRP A 208 -6.12 -50.33 -5.13
N ARG A 209 -5.69 -50.09 -3.89
CA ARG A 209 -6.59 -49.85 -2.77
C ARG A 209 -6.08 -48.76 -1.85
N LEU A 210 -7.00 -48.13 -1.13
CA LEU A 210 -6.65 -47.23 -0.04
C LEU A 210 -5.91 -47.98 1.09
N ASN A 211 -4.89 -47.34 1.65
CA ASN A 211 -4.08 -47.91 2.72
C ASN A 211 -4.91 -48.03 4.01
N PRO A 212 -5.09 -49.24 4.58
CA PRO A 212 -5.91 -49.46 5.75
C PRO A 212 -5.24 -49.02 7.06
N GLU A 213 -3.96 -48.64 7.04
CA GLU A 213 -3.23 -48.24 8.25
C GLU A 213 -3.87 -46.99 8.89
N PRO A 214 -4.17 -47.02 10.20
CA PRO A 214 -4.77 -45.89 10.91
C PRO A 214 -3.95 -44.62 10.73
N ASN A 215 -4.62 -43.46 10.62
CA ASN A 215 -4.01 -42.14 10.46
C ASN A 215 -3.19 -41.92 9.18
N THR A 216 -3.20 -42.86 8.23
CA THR A 216 -2.49 -42.71 6.95
C THR A 216 -3.25 -41.88 5.94
N ILE A 217 -4.57 -42.02 5.92
CA ILE A 217 -5.48 -41.32 5.00
C ILE A 217 -5.93 -40.00 5.66
N PRO A 218 -5.56 -38.83 5.11
CA PRO A 218 -6.01 -37.55 5.64
C PRO A 218 -7.50 -37.30 5.36
N SER A 219 -8.09 -36.33 6.05
CA SER A 219 -9.52 -36.03 5.88
C SER A 219 -9.81 -35.27 4.59
N ILE A 220 -8.81 -34.52 4.10
CA ILE A 220 -8.80 -33.84 2.82
C ILE A 220 -7.51 -34.20 2.09
N ILE A 221 -7.61 -34.43 0.79
CA ILE A 221 -6.47 -34.62 -0.10
C ILE A 221 -6.49 -33.53 -1.18
N ALA A 222 -5.31 -32.95 -1.46
CA ALA A 222 -5.09 -32.08 -2.61
C ALA A 222 -4.06 -32.72 -3.55
N ILE A 223 -4.46 -33.07 -4.76
CA ILE A 223 -3.64 -33.78 -5.75
C ILE A 223 -3.36 -32.83 -6.92
N PRO A 224 -2.10 -32.48 -7.19
CA PRO A 224 -1.74 -31.69 -8.35
C PRO A 224 -1.88 -32.52 -9.63
N VAL A 225 -2.51 -31.96 -10.66
CA VAL A 225 -2.77 -32.59 -11.95
C VAL A 225 -2.22 -31.69 -13.06
N PRO A 226 -1.26 -32.17 -13.87
CA PRO A 226 -0.80 -31.42 -15.03
C PRO A 226 -1.92 -31.34 -16.08
N LEU A 227 -2.15 -30.16 -16.63
CA LEU A 227 -3.14 -29.95 -17.68
C LEU A 227 -2.40 -29.86 -19.03
N ASP A 228 -2.21 -31.00 -19.70
CA ASP A 228 -1.56 -31.11 -21.02
C ASP A 228 -2.51 -30.68 -22.16
N GLN A 229 -3.06 -29.47 -22.09
CA GLN A 229 -3.81 -28.85 -23.19
C GLN A 229 -2.93 -27.78 -23.84
N ASP A 230 -3.12 -27.49 -25.13
CA ASP A 230 -2.27 -26.70 -26.06
C ASP A 230 -1.72 -25.32 -25.58
N GLU A 231 -2.00 -24.90 -24.35
CA GLU A 231 -1.45 -23.73 -23.66
C GLU A 231 -0.75 -24.14 -22.34
N ASN A 232 0.58 -24.30 -22.38
CA ASN A 232 1.48 -24.83 -21.33
C ASN A 232 1.54 -24.06 -19.98
N PHE A 233 0.50 -23.34 -19.55
CA PHE A 233 0.56 -22.41 -18.42
C PHE A 233 -0.50 -22.63 -17.33
N LYS A 234 -1.28 -23.72 -17.40
CA LYS A 234 -2.40 -23.97 -16.48
C LYS A 234 -2.11 -25.15 -15.56
N PHE A 235 -2.52 -25.02 -14.29
CA PHE A 235 -2.27 -25.99 -13.25
C PHE A 235 -3.58 -26.55 -12.71
N GLY A 236 -3.75 -27.88 -12.74
CA GLY A 236 -4.94 -28.54 -12.21
C GLY A 236 -4.73 -28.96 -10.76
N LEU A 237 -5.78 -28.86 -9.95
CA LEU A 237 -5.82 -29.42 -8.61
C LEU A 237 -7.10 -30.23 -8.41
N LEU A 238 -6.97 -31.51 -8.06
CA LEU A 238 -8.06 -32.33 -7.57
C LEU A 238 -8.07 -32.27 -6.05
N VAL A 239 -9.11 -31.69 -5.49
CA VAL A 239 -9.31 -31.60 -4.04
C VAL A 239 -10.45 -32.52 -3.65
N ALA A 240 -10.26 -33.34 -2.62
CA ALA A 240 -11.29 -34.26 -2.18
C ALA A 240 -11.38 -34.34 -0.66
N ARG A 241 -12.59 -34.26 -0.12
CA ARG A 241 -12.86 -34.45 1.31
C ARG A 241 -13.53 -35.80 1.56
N ARG A 242 -13.05 -36.52 2.55
CA ARG A 242 -13.61 -37.82 2.95
C ARG A 242 -14.94 -37.64 3.69
N GLN A 243 -15.94 -38.45 3.35
CA GLN A 243 -17.20 -38.49 4.06
C GLN A 243 -17.10 -39.39 5.30
N GLY A 244 -16.72 -38.81 6.43
CA GLY A 244 -16.58 -39.55 7.70
C GLY A 244 -15.58 -40.70 7.60
N GLU A 245 -15.98 -41.90 8.03
CA GLU A 245 -15.15 -43.12 7.93
C GLU A 245 -15.35 -43.89 6.62
N SER A 246 -16.27 -43.46 5.74
CA SER A 246 -16.52 -44.16 4.47
C SER A 246 -15.37 -43.99 3.47
N ASN A 247 -15.34 -44.82 2.42
CA ASN A 247 -14.43 -44.67 1.27
C ASN A 247 -14.98 -43.70 0.20
N VAL A 248 -16.02 -42.93 0.53
CA VAL A 248 -16.65 -41.97 -0.36
C VAL A 248 -15.98 -40.61 -0.18
N TRP A 249 -15.65 -39.98 -1.30
CA TRP A 249 -14.97 -38.69 -1.37
C TRP A 249 -15.84 -37.67 -2.08
N TRP A 250 -15.98 -36.49 -1.47
CA TRP A 250 -16.57 -35.31 -2.09
C TRP A 250 -15.48 -34.54 -2.84
N PRO A 251 -15.42 -34.63 -4.18
CA PRO A 251 -14.33 -34.06 -4.95
C PRO A 251 -14.73 -32.72 -5.58
N ALA A 252 -13.72 -31.87 -5.76
CA ALA A 252 -13.76 -30.68 -6.58
C ALA A 252 -12.50 -30.63 -7.45
N THR A 253 -12.65 -30.25 -8.70
CA THR A 253 -11.54 -29.95 -9.60
C THR A 253 -11.39 -28.46 -9.72
N CYS A 254 -10.17 -27.98 -9.57
CA CYS A 254 -9.82 -26.57 -9.68
C CYS A 254 -8.79 -26.39 -10.78
N THR A 255 -8.98 -25.35 -11.58
CA THR A 255 -8.00 -24.87 -12.55
C THR A 255 -7.40 -23.58 -12.02
N LEU A 256 -6.08 -23.53 -11.95
CA LEU A 256 -5.31 -22.38 -11.51
C LEU A 256 -4.47 -21.84 -12.67
N ASP A 257 -4.52 -20.52 -12.82
CA ASP A 257 -3.75 -19.74 -13.78
C ASP A 257 -2.89 -18.73 -13.01
N ALA A 258 -1.57 -18.90 -13.08
CA ALA A 258 -0.59 -18.09 -12.35
C ALA A 258 0.13 -17.14 -13.29
N ARG A 259 0.31 -15.88 -12.86
CA ARG A 259 0.78 -14.80 -13.73
C ARG A 259 1.65 -13.80 -12.98
N TRP A 260 2.48 -13.08 -13.74
CA TRP A 260 3.11 -11.83 -13.33
C TRP A 260 2.36 -10.67 -13.96
N GLY A 261 1.90 -9.71 -13.15
CA GLY A 261 1.32 -8.45 -13.62
C GLY A 261 2.26 -7.28 -13.37
N ASP A 262 2.41 -6.38 -14.33
CA ASP A 262 3.10 -5.11 -14.13
C ASP A 262 2.41 -4.31 -13.00
N ALA A 263 3.22 -3.77 -12.09
CA ALA A 263 2.73 -3.26 -10.82
C ALA A 263 3.63 -2.18 -10.24
N ARG A 264 3.08 -1.47 -9.25
CA ARG A 264 3.82 -0.53 -8.42
C ARG A 264 3.72 -0.96 -6.97
N SER A 265 4.86 -1.30 -6.38
CA SER A 265 5.00 -1.60 -4.96
C SER A 265 5.27 -0.31 -4.20
N PHE A 266 4.54 -0.06 -3.13
CA PHE A 266 4.72 1.17 -2.36
C PHE A 266 4.55 1.00 -0.86
N PHE A 267 5.22 1.91 -0.15
CA PHE A 267 4.95 2.21 1.24
C PHE A 267 4.41 3.63 1.34
N GLU A 268 3.35 3.81 2.11
CA GLU A 268 2.79 5.13 2.38
C GLU A 268 2.74 5.39 3.89
N PHE A 269 3.34 6.51 4.29
CA PHE A 269 3.47 6.88 5.70
C PHE A 269 2.91 8.26 5.98
N GLY A 270 2.08 8.37 7.01
CA GLY A 270 1.79 9.64 7.66
C GLY A 270 2.94 10.14 8.54
N ASP A 271 2.73 11.26 9.25
CA ASP A 271 3.76 11.98 10.04
C ASP A 271 4.57 11.09 11.02
N ARG A 272 3.97 10.05 11.63
CA ARG A 272 4.63 9.24 12.70
C ARG A 272 4.48 7.72 12.59
N SER A 273 4.14 7.19 11.42
CA SER A 273 3.76 5.77 11.25
C SER A 273 4.89 4.82 10.82
N MET A 274 6.08 5.34 10.55
CA MET A 274 7.18 4.59 9.94
C MET A 274 7.98 3.78 10.96
N ARG A 275 8.18 2.49 10.69
CA ARG A 275 9.06 1.59 11.45
C ARG A 275 10.39 1.41 10.73
N PHE A 276 11.48 1.22 11.49
CA PHE A 276 12.78 0.93 10.92
C PHE A 276 12.85 -0.48 10.31
N HIS A 277 13.66 -0.63 9.27
CA HIS A 277 14.00 -1.94 8.69
C HIS A 277 14.91 -2.73 9.65
N ASP A 278 14.63 -4.01 9.85
CA ASP A 278 15.52 -4.90 10.61
C ASP A 278 16.51 -5.55 9.65
N PHE A 279 17.68 -4.92 9.50
CA PHE A 279 18.76 -5.39 8.64
C PHE A 279 19.37 -6.73 9.09
N HIS A 280 19.22 -7.11 10.36
CA HIS A 280 19.78 -8.38 10.84
C HIS A 280 18.92 -9.56 10.37
N ARG A 281 17.59 -9.36 10.37
CA ARG A 281 16.63 -10.39 9.97
C ARG A 281 16.14 -10.24 8.53
N GLY A 282 16.48 -9.14 7.87
CA GLY A 282 15.93 -8.75 6.57
C GLY A 282 14.42 -8.51 6.64
N LYS A 283 13.90 -8.08 7.80
CA LYS A 283 12.46 -8.00 8.05
C LYS A 283 11.87 -6.65 7.63
N VAL A 284 10.90 -6.73 6.74
CA VAL A 284 9.99 -5.66 6.31
C VAL A 284 8.89 -5.48 7.33
N SER A 285 9.03 -4.48 8.20
CA SER A 285 8.10 -4.24 9.31
C SER A 285 6.93 -3.32 8.94
N ASN A 286 7.05 -2.59 7.83
CA ASN A 286 6.03 -1.69 7.32
C ASN A 286 5.10 -2.46 6.37
N LEU A 287 3.84 -2.03 6.30
CA LEU A 287 2.89 -2.64 5.38
C LEU A 287 3.27 -2.29 3.94
N VAL A 288 3.63 -3.30 3.16
CA VAL A 288 3.84 -3.18 1.72
C VAL A 288 2.49 -3.23 1.03
N GLN A 289 2.21 -2.25 0.19
CA GLN A 289 1.02 -2.21 -0.65
C GLN A 289 1.43 -2.32 -2.12
N THR A 290 0.51 -2.78 -2.97
CA THR A 290 0.76 -2.92 -4.40
C THR A 290 -0.45 -2.50 -5.20
N THR A 291 -0.21 -1.87 -6.34
CA THR A 291 -1.22 -1.52 -7.34
C THR A 291 -0.81 -2.10 -8.67
N LEU A 292 -1.69 -2.88 -9.30
CA LEU A 292 -1.47 -3.38 -10.66
C LEU A 292 -1.62 -2.23 -11.67
N GLU A 293 -0.83 -2.27 -12.73
CA GLU A 293 -1.01 -1.39 -13.86
C GLU A 293 -2.12 -1.95 -14.76
N THR A 294 -3.12 -1.13 -15.06
CA THR A 294 -4.23 -1.50 -15.93
C THR A 294 -4.37 -0.46 -17.03
N THR A 295 -4.51 -0.91 -18.28
CA THR A 295 -4.42 -0.06 -19.47
C THR A 295 -5.53 1.01 -19.58
N ASN A 296 -6.63 0.84 -18.84
CA ASN A 296 -7.79 1.74 -18.87
C ASN A 296 -8.17 2.32 -17.49
N GLY A 297 -7.33 2.12 -16.47
CA GLY A 297 -7.72 2.45 -15.08
C GLY A 297 -8.82 1.53 -14.53
N ASP A 298 -9.06 0.40 -15.20
CA ASP A 298 -9.96 -0.65 -14.71
C ASP A 298 -9.42 -1.18 -13.38
N ASN A 299 -10.29 -1.30 -12.40
CA ASN A 299 -9.93 -1.85 -11.10
C ASN A 299 -10.01 -3.37 -11.18
N MET A 300 -8.90 -4.09 -11.00
CA MET A 300 -8.93 -5.57 -10.96
C MET A 300 -9.80 -6.13 -9.84
N LEU A 301 -10.04 -5.32 -8.80
CA LEU A 301 -10.95 -5.64 -7.72
C LEU A 301 -12.42 -5.44 -8.12
N SER A 302 -12.67 -4.86 -9.30
CA SER A 302 -14.00 -4.86 -9.90
C SER A 302 -14.37 -6.29 -10.26
N PRO A 303 -15.59 -6.75 -9.92
CA PRO A 303 -16.09 -8.00 -10.46
C PRO A 303 -15.96 -8.00 -11.99
N TYR A 304 -16.27 -6.90 -12.67
CA TYR A 304 -16.26 -6.82 -14.15
C TYR A 304 -14.87 -6.69 -14.81
N TYR A 305 -13.79 -6.91 -14.07
CA TYR A 305 -12.45 -6.79 -14.63
C TYR A 305 -12.19 -7.85 -15.70
N ASN A 306 -11.65 -7.42 -16.84
CA ASN A 306 -11.12 -8.31 -17.86
C ASN A 306 -9.61 -8.06 -17.98
N PRO A 307 -8.78 -9.11 -17.93
CA PRO A 307 -7.34 -8.95 -18.11
C PRO A 307 -7.07 -8.38 -19.52
N PRO A 308 -6.25 -7.32 -19.64
CA PRO A 308 -5.93 -6.75 -20.93
C PRO A 308 -5.04 -7.69 -21.75
N ASN A 309 -5.21 -7.66 -23.07
CA ASN A 309 -4.41 -8.46 -24.02
C ASN A 309 -3.17 -7.69 -24.53
N ASP A 310 -2.56 -6.89 -23.67
CA ASP A 310 -1.48 -5.94 -23.99
C ASP A 310 -0.12 -6.38 -23.46
N HIS A 311 0.00 -7.64 -23.01
CA HIS A 311 1.18 -8.23 -22.38
C HIS A 311 1.57 -7.65 -21.00
N THR A 312 0.77 -6.77 -20.40
CA THR A 312 1.00 -6.30 -19.00
C THR A 312 0.88 -7.44 -17.99
N ILE A 313 0.20 -8.53 -18.37
CA ILE A 313 0.07 -9.73 -17.57
C ILE A 313 0.64 -10.93 -18.35
N THR A 314 1.68 -11.54 -17.79
CA THR A 314 2.42 -12.65 -18.40
C THR A 314 2.19 -13.97 -17.65
N PRO A 315 2.01 -15.11 -18.35
CA PRO A 315 1.74 -16.39 -17.71
C PRO A 315 2.97 -17.04 -17.08
N ILE A 316 2.74 -17.86 -16.06
CA ILE A 316 3.75 -18.67 -15.35
C ILE A 316 3.40 -20.15 -15.50
N ALA A 317 4.31 -20.93 -16.09
CA ALA A 317 4.18 -22.38 -16.15
C ALA A 317 4.59 -23.00 -14.81
N LEU A 318 3.62 -23.57 -14.09
CA LEU A 318 3.86 -24.25 -12.80
C LEU A 318 4.05 -25.75 -13.00
N HIS A 319 5.19 -26.28 -12.58
CA HIS A 319 5.45 -27.73 -12.58
C HIS A 319 5.13 -28.38 -11.22
N LEU A 320 4.79 -29.67 -11.26
CA LEU A 320 4.52 -30.49 -10.06
C LEU A 320 5.66 -30.45 -9.04
N SER A 321 6.91 -30.41 -9.51
CA SER A 321 8.09 -30.33 -8.64
C SER A 321 8.19 -29.02 -7.85
N TRP A 322 7.66 -27.91 -8.38
CA TRP A 322 7.59 -26.66 -7.62
C TRP A 322 6.44 -26.69 -6.60
N TYR A 323 5.31 -27.30 -6.97
CA TYR A 323 4.19 -27.53 -6.04
C TYR A 323 4.61 -28.33 -4.80
N ASP A 324 5.52 -29.30 -4.94
CA ASP A 324 6.07 -30.07 -3.81
C ASP A 324 6.78 -29.16 -2.77
N HIS A 325 7.29 -27.98 -3.18
CA HIS A 325 7.85 -26.97 -2.27
C HIS A 325 6.80 -25.98 -1.73
N LEU A 326 5.70 -25.76 -2.45
CA LEU A 326 4.57 -24.93 -2.01
C LEU A 326 3.74 -25.63 -0.95
N SER A 327 3.50 -26.93 -1.16
CA SER A 327 2.61 -27.75 -0.34
C SER A 327 3.30 -29.03 0.17
N PRO A 328 4.41 -28.93 0.92
CA PRO A 328 5.09 -30.09 1.47
C PRO A 328 4.22 -30.81 2.52
N VAL A 329 4.53 -32.08 2.77
CA VAL A 329 3.91 -32.85 3.87
C VAL A 329 4.38 -32.29 5.21
N ILE A 330 3.43 -32.04 6.11
CA ILE A 330 3.70 -31.56 7.46
C ILE A 330 4.56 -32.61 8.18
N PRO A 331 5.73 -32.23 8.71
CA PRO A 331 6.64 -33.16 9.36
C PRO A 331 6.01 -33.83 10.58
N ALA A 332 6.20 -35.15 10.75
CA ALA A 332 5.67 -35.86 11.92
C ALA A 332 6.19 -35.32 13.26
N GLY A 333 7.42 -34.77 13.26
CA GLY A 333 8.04 -34.11 14.40
C GLY A 333 7.69 -32.63 14.57
N PHE A 334 6.80 -32.08 13.73
CA PHE A 334 6.30 -30.73 13.89
C PHE A 334 5.61 -30.61 15.25
N ILE A 335 6.10 -29.70 16.09
CA ILE A 335 5.53 -29.39 17.40
C ILE A 335 4.76 -28.08 17.22
N PRO A 336 3.43 -28.12 17.11
CA PRO A 336 2.65 -26.91 17.11
C PRO A 336 2.80 -26.19 18.46
N ASP A 337 2.61 -24.87 18.48
CA ASP A 337 2.67 -24.07 19.71
C ASP A 337 1.71 -24.55 20.81
N HIS A 338 0.69 -25.35 20.45
CA HIS A 338 -0.27 -25.97 21.36
C HIS A 338 -0.24 -27.51 21.30
N PRO A 339 -0.18 -28.22 22.45
CA PRO A 339 -0.10 -29.68 22.49
C PRO A 339 -1.31 -30.40 21.88
N ASP A 340 -2.47 -29.74 21.83
CA ASP A 340 -3.74 -30.24 21.28
C ASP A 340 -3.99 -29.79 19.82
N SER A 341 -2.98 -29.24 19.15
CA SER A 341 -3.16 -28.76 17.78
C SER A 341 -3.44 -29.93 16.82
N PRO A 342 -4.43 -29.77 15.91
CA PRO A 342 -4.79 -30.79 14.93
C PRO A 342 -3.70 -31.06 13.88
N LEU A 343 -2.61 -30.29 13.88
CA LEU A 343 -1.49 -30.43 12.94
C LEU A 343 -0.49 -31.53 13.33
N ARG A 344 -0.55 -32.01 14.57
CA ARG A 344 0.47 -32.92 15.12
C ARG A 344 0.36 -34.35 14.56
N GLY A 345 1.47 -34.88 14.05
CA GLY A 345 1.58 -36.30 13.65
C GLY A 345 0.70 -36.69 12.45
N THR A 346 0.38 -35.74 11.57
CA THR A 346 -0.51 -35.96 10.43
C THR A 346 0.25 -36.21 9.13
N ASN A 347 -0.25 -37.09 8.26
CA ASN A 347 0.27 -37.28 6.89
C ASN A 347 -0.33 -36.25 5.90
N ARG A 348 -0.57 -35.01 6.36
CA ARG A 348 -1.25 -33.95 5.60
C ARG A 348 -0.23 -33.03 4.95
N SER A 349 -0.52 -32.48 3.78
CA SER A 349 0.25 -31.36 3.24
C SER A 349 -0.14 -30.03 3.89
N THR A 350 0.69 -29.00 3.75
CA THR A 350 0.35 -27.65 4.25
C THR A 350 -0.93 -27.11 3.61
N LEU A 351 -1.14 -27.32 2.30
CA LEU A 351 -2.38 -26.93 1.63
C LEU A 351 -3.58 -27.71 2.15
N GLU A 352 -3.46 -29.02 2.38
CA GLU A 352 -4.54 -29.84 2.94
C GLU A 352 -4.95 -29.36 4.33
N ALA A 353 -3.98 -29.03 5.18
CA ALA A 353 -4.26 -28.48 6.51
C ALA A 353 -4.95 -27.10 6.43
N LEU A 354 -4.63 -26.26 5.43
CA LEU A 354 -5.36 -25.02 5.19
C LEU A 354 -6.79 -25.28 4.68
N LEU A 355 -6.99 -26.25 3.80
CA LEU A 355 -8.32 -26.60 3.28
C LEU A 355 -9.21 -27.20 4.37
N GLU A 356 -8.64 -27.85 5.38
CA GLU A 356 -9.38 -28.38 6.54
C GLU A 356 -10.00 -27.29 7.41
N THR A 357 -9.53 -26.04 7.33
CA THR A 357 -10.16 -24.91 8.03
C THR A 357 -11.50 -24.52 7.41
N ILE A 358 -11.80 -24.98 6.19
CA ILE A 358 -13.11 -24.78 5.56
C ILE A 358 -14.15 -25.67 6.27
N PRO A 359 -15.25 -25.09 6.78
CA PRO A 359 -16.26 -25.84 7.52
C PRO A 359 -16.83 -27.03 6.73
N ALA A 360 -17.03 -28.18 7.38
CA ALA A 360 -17.47 -29.40 6.70
C ALA A 360 -18.84 -29.28 5.98
N HIS A 361 -19.73 -28.41 6.48
CA HIS A 361 -21.04 -28.16 5.85
C HIS A 361 -20.90 -27.48 4.48
N ASN A 362 -19.81 -26.76 4.23
CA ASN A 362 -19.50 -26.13 2.95
C ASN A 362 -19.04 -27.14 1.88
N TRP A 363 -18.79 -28.40 2.26
CA TRP A 363 -18.40 -29.48 1.35
C TRP A 363 -19.56 -30.43 1.01
N SER A 364 -20.70 -30.28 1.67
CA SER A 364 -21.80 -31.24 1.52
C SER A 364 -22.63 -30.93 0.28
N PRO A 365 -22.82 -31.89 -0.65
CA PRO A 365 -23.80 -31.75 -1.74
C PRO A 365 -25.25 -31.94 -1.26
N GLN A 366 -25.48 -32.22 0.02
CA GLN A 366 -26.81 -32.54 0.57
C GLN A 366 -27.59 -31.28 0.90
N ASN A 367 -28.14 -30.67 -0.14
CA ASN A 367 -29.48 -30.11 -0.26
C ASN A 367 -29.54 -29.47 -1.64
N ASP A 368 -30.63 -29.69 -2.40
CA ASP A 368 -30.90 -29.20 -3.77
C ASP A 368 -30.82 -27.66 -3.98
N VAL A 369 -30.17 -26.92 -3.09
CA VAL A 369 -30.05 -25.46 -3.10
C VAL A 369 -28.60 -24.97 -2.87
N VAL A 370 -27.67 -25.76 -2.32
CA VAL A 370 -26.26 -25.30 -2.14
C VAL A 370 -25.29 -26.46 -2.33
N GLY A 371 -24.58 -26.48 -3.46
CA GLY A 371 -23.47 -27.41 -3.72
C GLY A 371 -22.22 -27.08 -2.92
N ILE A 372 -21.08 -27.74 -3.20
CA ILE A 372 -19.79 -27.39 -2.59
C ILE A 372 -19.55 -25.89 -2.80
N ASP A 373 -19.37 -25.17 -1.68
CA ASP A 373 -18.91 -23.79 -1.64
C ASP A 373 -17.49 -23.77 -2.22
N THR A 374 -17.44 -23.47 -3.50
CA THR A 374 -16.21 -23.48 -4.30
C THR A 374 -15.50 -22.15 -4.13
N GLU A 375 -16.18 -21.10 -3.64
CA GLU A 375 -15.61 -19.82 -3.27
C GLU A 375 -14.57 -19.99 -2.14
N GLY A 376 -14.90 -20.76 -1.10
CA GLY A 376 -13.97 -21.08 -0.02
C GLY A 376 -12.72 -21.84 -0.50
N LEU A 377 -12.89 -22.79 -1.42
CA LEU A 377 -11.79 -23.53 -2.04
C LEU A 377 -10.89 -22.61 -2.87
N GLU A 378 -11.49 -21.83 -3.77
CA GLU A 378 -10.80 -20.88 -4.64
C GLU A 378 -10.00 -19.86 -3.82
N LEU A 379 -10.54 -19.38 -2.70
CA LEU A 379 -9.86 -18.45 -1.79
C LEU A 379 -8.59 -19.06 -1.18
N VAL A 380 -8.71 -20.23 -0.55
CA VAL A 380 -7.57 -20.87 0.14
C VAL A 380 -6.49 -21.26 -0.87
N ILE A 381 -6.88 -21.80 -2.03
CA ILE A 381 -5.96 -22.17 -3.10
C ILE A 381 -5.26 -20.91 -3.64
N SER A 382 -6.01 -19.90 -4.07
CA SER A 382 -5.44 -18.67 -4.65
C SER A 382 -4.50 -17.97 -3.68
N MET A 383 -4.90 -17.85 -2.41
CA MET A 383 -4.05 -17.24 -1.38
C MET A 383 -2.72 -17.98 -1.20
N THR A 384 -2.78 -19.32 -1.15
CA THR A 384 -1.57 -20.14 -0.97
C THR A 384 -0.62 -19.96 -2.16
N PHE A 385 -1.13 -20.03 -3.39
CA PHE A 385 -0.30 -19.88 -4.58
C PHE A 385 0.22 -18.44 -4.73
N VAL A 386 -0.60 -17.41 -4.55
CA VAL A 386 -0.18 -16.01 -4.74
C VAL A 386 0.90 -15.61 -3.72
N ASP A 387 0.81 -16.11 -2.48
CA ASP A 387 1.85 -15.91 -1.46
C ASP A 387 3.13 -16.65 -1.83
N GLY A 388 3.04 -17.93 -2.19
CA GLY A 388 4.20 -18.73 -2.60
C GLY A 388 4.94 -18.13 -3.80
N LEU A 389 4.20 -17.68 -4.81
CA LEU A 389 4.74 -16.99 -5.99
C LEU A 389 5.45 -15.69 -5.61
N SER A 390 4.87 -14.90 -4.70
CA SER A 390 5.45 -13.61 -4.31
C SER A 390 6.85 -13.72 -3.69
N ARG A 391 7.27 -14.92 -3.26
CA ARG A 391 8.57 -15.20 -2.63
C ARG A 391 9.67 -15.47 -3.66
N CYS A 392 9.37 -15.49 -4.95
CA CYS A 392 10.39 -15.58 -5.99
C CYS A 392 11.48 -14.51 -5.80
N GLY A 393 12.73 -14.85 -6.13
CA GLY A 393 13.88 -13.95 -6.04
C GLY A 393 14.36 -13.60 -4.62
N ILE A 394 13.65 -13.95 -3.55
CA ILE A 394 14.05 -13.57 -2.18
C ILE A 394 15.30 -14.34 -1.71
N ALA A 395 15.49 -15.59 -2.16
CA ALA A 395 16.67 -16.40 -1.89
C ALA A 395 17.96 -15.77 -2.44
N LEU A 396 17.85 -14.98 -3.52
CA LEU A 396 18.96 -14.25 -4.13
C LEU A 396 19.31 -12.98 -3.35
N ASN A 397 18.36 -12.46 -2.58
CA ASN A 397 18.47 -11.21 -1.83
C ASN A 397 18.22 -11.44 -0.32
N PRO A 398 18.91 -12.41 0.35
CA PRO A 398 18.60 -12.81 1.71
C PRO A 398 18.93 -11.74 2.76
N ASN A 399 19.81 -10.81 2.41
CA ASN A 399 20.18 -9.64 3.22
C ASN A 399 20.24 -8.40 2.32
N SER A 400 19.16 -7.63 2.30
CA SER A 400 19.03 -6.38 1.55
C SER A 400 20.12 -5.35 1.88
N GLY A 401 20.70 -5.42 3.08
CA GLY A 401 21.80 -4.54 3.48
C GLY A 401 23.03 -4.71 2.59
N MET A 402 23.42 -5.94 2.28
CA MET A 402 24.64 -6.23 1.50
C MET A 402 24.66 -5.55 0.12
N LEU A 403 23.48 -5.23 -0.43
CA LEU A 403 23.31 -4.58 -1.74
C LEU A 403 23.59 -3.07 -1.73
N LEU A 404 23.83 -2.47 -0.56
CA LEU A 404 23.92 -1.01 -0.37
C LEU A 404 25.38 -0.48 -0.32
N GLY A 405 26.37 -1.38 -0.42
CA GLY A 405 27.79 -1.04 -0.64
C GLY A 405 28.55 -0.43 0.55
N GLY A 406 29.87 -0.63 0.55
CA GLY A 406 30.79 -0.31 1.66
C GLY A 406 31.05 1.18 1.94
N THR A 407 30.38 2.12 1.26
CA THR A 407 30.55 3.56 1.52
C THR A 407 29.94 4.01 2.85
N TRP A 408 29.11 3.17 3.47
CA TRP A 408 28.41 3.41 4.74
C TRP A 408 28.95 2.53 5.89
N GLU A 409 30.11 1.88 5.69
CA GLU A 409 30.74 1.02 6.68
C GLU A 409 31.64 1.81 7.63
N LYS A 410 31.17 2.02 8.87
CA LYS A 410 32.03 1.78 10.03
C LYS A 410 31.62 0.44 10.64
N GLY A 411 32.38 -0.60 10.30
CA GLY A 411 32.27 -1.93 10.91
C GLY A 411 32.08 -3.02 9.86
N ALA A 412 33.16 -3.76 9.61
CA ALA A 412 33.17 -4.95 8.77
C ALA A 412 32.10 -5.95 9.19
N LEU A 413 31.50 -6.56 8.17
CA LEU A 413 30.39 -7.53 8.09
C LEU A 413 30.39 -8.76 9.03
N GLU A 414 31.21 -8.83 10.08
CA GLU A 414 31.33 -10.07 10.85
C GLU A 414 30.43 -10.19 12.08
N LYS A 415 29.98 -9.11 12.72
CA LYS A 415 29.07 -9.23 13.89
C LYS A 415 28.21 -7.99 14.07
N GLY A 416 26.99 -8.01 13.57
CA GLY A 416 25.93 -7.09 14.00
C GLY A 416 26.22 -5.61 13.80
N THR A 417 26.93 -5.24 12.74
CA THR A 417 27.29 -3.83 12.48
C THR A 417 26.06 -3.04 12.06
N ARG A 418 25.87 -1.88 12.71
CA ARG A 418 24.84 -0.91 12.37
C ARG A 418 25.24 -0.24 11.06
N TRP A 419 24.29 -0.10 10.13
CA TRP A 419 24.39 0.85 9.03
C TRP A 419 24.45 2.25 9.62
N GLU A 420 25.67 2.77 9.80
CA GLU A 420 25.92 4.09 10.36
C GLU A 420 26.39 5.02 9.25
N ILE A 421 25.72 6.16 9.17
CA ILE A 421 26.11 7.23 8.25
C ILE A 421 27.53 7.67 8.62
N ASN A 422 28.43 7.67 7.64
CA ASN A 422 29.79 8.10 7.88
C ASN A 422 29.77 9.59 8.27
N ASN A 423 29.95 9.84 9.57
CA ASN A 423 29.95 11.17 10.16
C ASN A 423 30.98 12.12 9.52
N ASP A 424 32.00 11.57 8.86
CA ASP A 424 33.12 12.31 8.28
C ASP A 424 32.84 12.76 6.83
N LYS A 425 31.70 12.37 6.23
CA LYS A 425 31.32 12.70 4.84
C LYS A 425 29.85 13.14 4.68
N PRO A 426 29.46 14.31 5.20
CA PRO A 426 28.07 14.80 5.09
C PRO A 426 27.61 15.06 3.65
N ASP A 427 28.52 15.34 2.73
CA ASP A 427 28.20 15.59 1.31
C ASP A 427 27.70 14.33 0.58
N ASP A 428 28.15 13.14 1.00
CA ASP A 428 27.67 11.86 0.48
C ASP A 428 26.22 11.58 0.89
N VAL A 429 25.74 12.22 1.97
CA VAL A 429 24.36 12.11 2.44
C VAL A 429 23.43 13.01 1.61
N TRP A 430 23.86 14.21 1.27
CA TRP A 430 23.11 15.13 0.40
C TRP A 430 22.83 14.56 -0.98
N ARG A 431 23.74 13.72 -1.45
CA ARG A 431 23.65 12.98 -2.70
C ARG A 431 22.40 12.06 -2.78
N LEU A 432 21.86 11.58 -1.65
CA LEU A 432 20.59 10.84 -1.59
C LEU A 432 19.35 11.72 -1.79
N PHE A 433 19.48 13.05 -1.67
CA PHE A 433 18.38 14.01 -1.76
C PHE A 433 18.55 14.89 -2.98
N LYS A 434 17.96 14.47 -4.10
CA LYS A 434 17.85 15.29 -5.30
C LYS A 434 16.38 15.45 -5.68
N LEU A 435 15.95 16.70 -5.87
CA LEU A 435 14.63 17.01 -6.41
C LEU A 435 14.60 16.67 -7.91
N GLY A 436 13.48 16.12 -8.38
CA GLY A 436 13.29 15.69 -9.76
C GLY A 436 13.53 14.18 -9.95
N GLU A 437 13.91 13.79 -11.17
CA GLU A 437 14.04 12.37 -11.50
C GLU A 437 15.15 11.67 -10.70
N PRO A 438 14.92 10.41 -10.26
CA PRO A 438 15.92 9.62 -9.57
C PRO A 438 17.20 9.47 -10.42
N ILE A 439 18.34 9.81 -9.83
CA ILE A 439 19.65 9.59 -10.45
C ILE A 439 20.41 8.47 -9.74
N GLU A 440 21.34 7.86 -10.44
CA GLU A 440 22.27 6.91 -9.84
C GLU A 440 23.38 7.69 -9.13
N VAL A 441 23.42 7.54 -7.81
CA VAL A 441 24.24 8.38 -6.94
C VAL A 441 25.48 7.64 -6.44
N PHE A 442 25.34 6.33 -6.22
CA PHE A 442 26.39 5.47 -5.69
C PHE A 442 26.80 4.47 -6.74
N ALA A 443 28.10 4.21 -6.81
CA ALA A 443 28.58 3.07 -7.57
C ALA A 443 27.99 1.78 -6.96
N PRO A 444 27.55 0.83 -7.79
CA PRO A 444 27.13 -0.48 -7.30
C PRO A 444 28.24 -1.14 -6.45
N PRO A 445 27.88 -1.93 -5.43
CA PRO A 445 28.87 -2.66 -4.64
C PRO A 445 29.70 -3.58 -5.51
N ALA A 446 31.00 -3.69 -5.22
CA ALA A 446 31.91 -4.58 -5.94
C ALA A 446 31.52 -6.07 -5.85
N SER A 447 30.72 -6.44 -4.83
CA SER A 447 30.17 -7.79 -4.66
C SER A 447 28.96 -8.08 -5.56
N LEU A 448 28.44 -7.08 -6.27
CA LEU A 448 27.31 -7.24 -7.17
C LEU A 448 27.80 -7.48 -8.60
N ASP A 449 27.44 -8.64 -9.14
CA ASP A 449 27.60 -8.92 -10.56
C ASP A 449 26.55 -8.14 -11.37
N LEU A 450 27.00 -7.12 -12.10
CA LEU A 450 26.13 -6.23 -12.85
C LEU A 450 25.37 -6.95 -13.98
N GLU A 451 25.98 -7.96 -14.60
CA GLU A 451 25.35 -8.71 -15.69
C GLU A 451 24.21 -9.61 -15.18
N ARG A 452 24.28 -10.03 -13.91
CA ARG A 452 23.26 -10.83 -13.23
C ARG A 452 22.48 -10.01 -12.20
N SER A 453 22.16 -8.77 -12.55
CA SER A 453 21.44 -7.87 -11.65
C SER A 453 20.33 -7.10 -12.36
N THR A 454 19.24 -6.87 -11.64
CA THR A 454 18.09 -6.13 -12.15
C THR A 454 18.08 -4.73 -11.57
N ARG A 455 17.95 -3.72 -12.43
CA ARG A 455 17.81 -2.32 -12.01
C ARG A 455 16.35 -2.05 -11.65
N MET A 456 16.15 -1.46 -10.47
CA MET A 456 14.85 -0.90 -10.07
C MET A 456 15.07 0.52 -9.58
N VAL A 457 14.06 1.37 -9.80
CA VAL A 457 14.10 2.78 -9.45
C VAL A 457 13.05 3.04 -8.37
N MET A 458 13.50 3.57 -7.23
CA MET A 458 12.61 4.01 -6.16
C MET A 458 12.38 5.52 -6.29
N ARG A 459 11.12 5.92 -6.44
CA ARG A 459 10.68 7.32 -6.40
C ARG A 459 10.08 7.61 -5.03
N VAL A 460 10.47 8.74 -4.44
CA VAL A 460 9.93 9.19 -3.15
C VAL A 460 9.15 10.47 -3.36
N THR A 461 7.87 10.46 -3.02
CA THR A 461 6.97 11.60 -3.13
C THR A 461 6.58 12.06 -1.73
N PHE A 462 6.82 13.35 -1.46
CA PHE A 462 6.44 14.00 -0.21
C PHE A 462 5.28 14.95 -0.49
N THR A 463 4.18 14.83 0.24
CA THR A 463 3.00 15.71 0.09
C THR A 463 2.66 16.40 1.42
N GLY A 464 2.03 17.58 1.37
CA GLY A 464 1.69 18.39 2.56
C GLY A 464 2.32 19.79 2.53
N TYR A 465 2.54 20.40 3.70
CA TYR A 465 3.17 21.73 3.86
C TYR A 465 4.68 21.74 3.49
N MET A 466 5.01 21.30 2.29
CA MET A 466 6.20 21.73 1.58
C MET A 466 5.74 22.74 0.54
N MET A 467 6.02 24.03 0.75
CA MET A 467 6.03 24.98 -0.36
C MET A 467 7.30 24.69 -1.19
N ALA A 468 7.26 23.62 -1.96
CA ALA A 468 8.18 23.43 -3.07
C ALA A 468 7.49 24.00 -4.30
N ALA A 469 8.03 25.09 -4.85
CA ALA A 469 7.61 25.56 -6.16
C ALA A 469 8.11 24.55 -7.20
N ASP A 470 7.19 23.78 -7.79
CA ASP A 470 7.52 22.68 -8.69
C ASP A 470 7.34 23.12 -10.15
N ASN A 471 6.33 23.96 -10.42
CA ASN A 471 6.00 24.42 -11.76
C ASN A 471 6.24 25.94 -11.92
N TRP A 472 6.38 26.41 -13.17
CA TRP A 472 6.60 27.82 -13.49
C TRP A 472 5.51 28.74 -12.93
N PHE A 473 4.28 28.23 -12.82
CA PHE A 473 3.15 28.92 -12.23
C PHE A 473 3.35 29.18 -10.72
N ASP A 474 3.93 28.23 -9.98
CA ASP A 474 4.20 28.39 -8.55
C ASP A 474 5.21 29.51 -8.33
N TYR A 475 6.24 29.59 -9.17
CA TYR A 475 7.22 30.69 -9.12
C TYR A 475 6.58 32.05 -9.43
N LEU A 476 5.62 32.11 -10.37
CA LEU A 476 4.88 33.33 -10.67
C LEU A 476 3.98 33.75 -9.49
N CYS A 477 3.30 32.81 -8.85
CA CYS A 477 2.49 33.06 -7.66
C CYS A 477 3.34 33.55 -6.48
N VAL A 478 4.50 32.92 -6.24
CA VAL A 478 5.45 33.37 -5.22
C VAL A 478 5.97 34.77 -5.52
N ALA A 479 6.30 35.07 -6.78
CA ALA A 479 6.72 36.40 -7.19
C ALA A 479 5.62 37.45 -6.96
N ALA A 480 4.37 37.15 -7.34
CA ALA A 480 3.23 38.04 -7.11
C ALA A 480 2.99 38.30 -5.61
N MET A 481 3.06 37.25 -4.78
CA MET A 481 2.96 37.39 -3.33
C MET A 481 4.10 38.23 -2.73
N MET A 482 5.33 38.04 -3.20
CA MET A 482 6.49 38.83 -2.75
C MET A 482 6.35 40.30 -3.12
N VAL A 483 5.86 40.61 -4.33
CA VAL A 483 5.58 41.98 -4.76
C VAL A 483 4.50 42.61 -3.89
N HIS A 484 3.42 41.88 -3.60
CA HIS A 484 2.35 42.38 -2.73
C HIS A 484 2.84 42.61 -1.29
N ALA A 485 3.62 41.67 -0.73
CA ALA A 485 4.22 41.81 0.59
C ALA A 485 5.19 43.01 0.65
N LEU A 486 5.98 43.24 -0.41
CA LEU A 486 6.86 44.40 -0.50
C LEU A 486 6.04 45.70 -0.52
N ALA A 487 4.96 45.76 -1.30
CA ALA A 487 4.09 46.93 -1.36
C ALA A 487 3.45 47.22 0.02
N ALA A 488 2.95 46.18 0.69
CA ALA A 488 2.41 46.29 2.05
C ALA A 488 3.47 46.76 3.05
N LEU A 489 4.71 46.27 2.95
CA LEU A 489 5.81 46.68 3.83
C LEU A 489 6.22 48.13 3.59
N ILE A 490 6.35 48.54 2.33
CA ILE A 490 6.62 49.94 1.96
C ILE A 490 5.52 50.85 2.49
N HIS A 491 4.25 50.47 2.29
CA HIS A 491 3.13 51.25 2.80
C HIS A 491 3.16 51.34 4.34
N THR A 492 3.42 50.23 5.03
CA THR A 492 3.55 50.20 6.49
C THR A 492 4.66 51.14 6.97
N VAL A 493 5.85 51.10 6.34
CA VAL A 493 6.97 52.00 6.67
C VAL A 493 6.61 53.46 6.38
N TRP A 494 5.94 53.72 5.27
CA TRP A 494 5.50 55.06 4.89
C TRP A 494 4.50 55.63 5.91
N VAL A 495 3.49 54.85 6.30
CA VAL A 495 2.52 55.19 7.35
C VAL A 495 3.20 55.48 8.68
N VAL A 496 4.15 54.64 9.10
CA VAL A 496 4.87 54.82 10.36
C VAL A 496 5.74 56.09 10.33
N TRP A 497 6.38 56.40 9.20
CA TRP A 497 7.21 57.60 9.07
C TRP A 497 6.35 58.88 9.03
N HIS A 498 5.26 58.88 8.27
CA HIS A 498 4.42 60.07 8.10
C HIS A 498 3.35 60.20 9.19
N ALA A 499 3.15 59.18 10.03
CA ALA A 499 2.13 59.12 11.08
C ALA A 499 0.70 59.39 10.58
N GLU A 500 0.44 59.02 9.33
CA GLU A 500 -0.83 59.18 8.61
C GLU A 500 -1.28 57.82 8.10
N THR A 501 -2.50 57.39 8.43
CA THR A 501 -3.13 56.16 7.92
C THR A 501 -4.28 56.54 7.01
N SER A 502 -4.49 55.81 5.92
CA SER A 502 -5.67 55.99 5.08
C SER A 502 -6.47 54.69 4.96
N GLU A 503 -7.70 54.65 5.47
CA GLU A 503 -8.66 53.53 5.31
C GLU A 503 -9.37 53.56 3.94
N ALA A 504 -9.05 54.52 3.06
CA ALA A 504 -9.73 54.75 1.78
C ALA A 504 -9.47 53.69 0.67
N TRP A 505 -8.88 52.54 1.00
CA TRP A 505 -8.37 51.58 0.01
C TRP A 505 -8.99 50.17 0.08
N ASP A 506 -9.99 49.96 0.94
CA ASP A 506 -10.56 48.61 1.16
C ASP A 506 -11.27 48.05 -0.08
N SER A 507 -11.73 48.91 -1.00
CA SER A 507 -12.22 48.46 -2.31
C SER A 507 -12.13 49.52 -3.42
N ILE A 508 -11.92 49.08 -4.68
CA ILE A 508 -11.93 49.96 -5.86
C ILE A 508 -13.23 50.79 -5.98
N PRO A 509 -14.43 50.25 -5.72
CA PRO A 509 -15.67 51.03 -5.75
C PRO A 509 -15.73 52.12 -4.68
N GLU A 510 -15.19 51.86 -3.50
CA GLU A 510 -15.12 52.82 -2.40
C GLU A 510 -14.18 53.97 -2.74
N MET A 511 -13.01 53.67 -3.33
CA MET A 511 -12.07 54.67 -3.84
C MET A 511 -12.71 55.55 -4.93
N ILE A 512 -13.47 54.97 -5.86
CA ILE A 512 -14.20 55.72 -6.89
C ILE A 512 -15.31 56.58 -6.26
N GLY A 513 -16.06 56.04 -5.29
CA GLY A 513 -17.10 56.76 -4.57
C GLY A 513 -16.57 57.96 -3.78
N LEU A 514 -15.41 57.80 -3.14
CA LEU A 514 -14.70 58.86 -2.44
C LEU A 514 -14.20 59.96 -3.39
N ALA A 515 -13.52 59.57 -4.47
CA ALA A 515 -13.02 60.52 -5.48
C ALA A 515 -14.13 61.32 -6.16
N GLN A 516 -15.34 60.75 -6.28
CA GLN A 516 -16.50 61.43 -6.86
C GLN A 516 -17.24 62.33 -5.87
N ARG A 517 -17.07 62.13 -4.56
CA ARG A 517 -17.81 62.84 -3.51
C ARG A 517 -16.96 63.77 -2.65
N SER A 518 -15.63 63.79 -2.79
CA SER A 518 -14.79 64.76 -2.11
C SER A 518 -14.86 66.13 -2.81
N PRO A 519 -15.43 67.18 -2.19
CA PRO A 519 -15.36 68.52 -2.74
C PRO A 519 -13.89 69.01 -2.76
N PRO A 520 -13.49 69.86 -3.72
CA PRO A 520 -12.15 70.44 -3.73
C PRO A 520 -11.92 71.29 -2.48
N PRO A 521 -10.69 71.33 -1.93
CA PRO A 521 -10.37 72.19 -0.79
C PRO A 521 -10.61 73.65 -1.18
N CYS A 522 -11.28 74.40 -0.31
CA CYS A 522 -11.65 75.80 -0.52
C CYS A 522 -10.41 76.65 -0.88
N GLU A 523 -10.54 77.56 -1.87
CA GLU A 523 -9.44 78.37 -2.41
C GLU A 523 -8.90 79.45 -1.46
N GLU A 524 -9.52 79.67 -0.30
CA GLU A 524 -9.14 80.72 0.66
C GLU A 524 -8.78 80.10 2.03
N GLU A 525 -7.50 80.21 2.38
CA GLU A 525 -6.88 80.03 3.70
C GLU A 525 -7.09 78.70 4.44
N ALA A 526 -6.04 77.86 4.45
CA ALA A 526 -5.62 76.95 5.54
C ALA A 526 -6.71 76.12 6.27
N CYS A 527 -7.84 75.87 5.62
CA CYS A 527 -8.92 75.08 6.20
C CYS A 527 -8.65 73.60 5.90
N LEU A 528 -7.98 72.97 6.87
CA LEU A 528 -8.00 71.54 7.16
C LEU A 528 -7.10 70.67 6.27
N ASP A 529 -5.79 70.90 6.35
CA ASP A 529 -4.81 69.86 6.00
C ASP A 529 -5.15 68.58 6.80
N ASN A 530 -5.25 67.44 6.12
CA ASN A 530 -5.55 66.11 6.66
C ASN A 530 -7.02 65.79 7.02
N ILE A 531 -8.00 66.43 6.37
CA ILE A 531 -9.42 66.02 6.48
C ILE A 531 -9.96 65.61 5.11
N GLY A 532 -9.39 64.55 4.56
CA GLY A 532 -10.04 63.72 3.55
C GLY A 532 -10.80 62.60 4.26
N ALA A 533 -12.00 62.25 3.78
CA ALA A 533 -12.70 61.07 4.30
C ALA A 533 -11.80 59.83 4.16
N GLY A 534 -11.55 59.15 5.28
CA GLY A 534 -10.68 57.98 5.35
C GLY A 534 -9.20 58.26 5.66
N ILE A 535 -8.73 59.51 5.79
CA ILE A 535 -7.37 59.81 6.26
C ILE A 535 -7.41 60.09 7.76
N ALA A 536 -6.79 59.24 8.57
CA ALA A 536 -6.62 59.42 10.00
C ALA A 536 -5.15 59.74 10.31
N SER A 537 -4.87 60.89 10.90
CA SER A 537 -3.57 61.13 11.52
C SER A 537 -3.51 60.40 12.85
N VAL A 538 -2.43 59.67 13.12
CA VAL A 538 -2.21 59.01 14.42
C VAL A 538 -2.20 60.03 15.56
N ARG A 539 -1.83 61.29 15.26
CA ARG A 539 -1.89 62.42 16.20
C ARG A 539 -3.33 62.77 16.63
N ASN A 540 -4.30 62.59 15.74
CA ASN A 540 -5.71 62.92 15.97
C ASN A 540 -6.50 61.75 16.61
N LEU A 541 -5.99 60.52 16.54
CA LEU A 541 -6.57 59.33 17.19
C LEU A 541 -6.59 59.42 18.72
N GLY A 542 -5.75 60.28 19.30
CA GLY A 542 -5.73 60.59 20.74
C GLY A 542 -6.61 61.77 21.15
N GLU A 543 -7.14 62.56 20.20
CA GLU A 543 -7.94 63.74 20.50
C GLU A 543 -9.44 63.40 20.56
N VAL A 544 -10.08 63.73 21.68
CA VAL A 544 -11.53 63.53 21.83
C VAL A 544 -12.25 64.65 21.10
N ALA A 545 -13.02 64.29 20.07
CA ALA A 545 -13.96 65.20 19.43
C ALA A 545 -15.34 65.07 20.08
N TRP A 546 -16.04 66.19 20.26
CA TRP A 546 -17.44 66.16 20.66
C TRP A 546 -18.24 67.25 19.96
N VAL A 547 -19.56 67.05 20.01
CA VAL A 547 -20.56 67.79 19.26
C VAL A 547 -21.34 68.65 20.25
N GLU A 548 -21.30 69.97 20.06
CA GLU A 548 -22.07 70.92 20.87
C GLU A 548 -23.12 71.62 20.00
N VAL A 549 -24.31 71.83 20.57
CA VAL A 549 -25.36 72.63 19.95
C VAL A 549 -25.03 74.10 20.16
N HIS A 550 -25.01 74.86 19.07
CA HIS A 550 -24.71 76.29 19.08
C HIS A 550 -26.02 77.08 19.12
N ASP A 551 -26.47 77.40 20.33
CA ASP A 551 -27.60 78.31 20.54
C ASP A 551 -27.11 79.75 20.53
N ASP A 552 -27.11 80.39 19.36
CA ASP A 552 -27.04 81.86 19.29
C ASP A 552 -28.46 82.40 19.50
N SER A 553 -28.72 82.94 20.68
CA SER A 553 -30.00 83.52 21.08
C SER A 553 -30.24 84.90 20.44
N GLY A 554 -30.27 84.92 19.10
CA GLY A 554 -30.65 86.07 18.28
C GLY A 554 -31.74 85.66 17.30
N TYR A 555 -32.82 86.44 17.25
CA TYR A 555 -33.97 86.20 16.37
C TYR A 555 -33.52 86.02 14.89
N GLY A 556 -33.57 84.77 14.41
CA GLY A 556 -33.25 84.40 13.03
C GLY A 556 -32.06 83.44 12.82
N SER A 557 -31.46 82.86 13.86
CA SER A 557 -30.38 81.88 13.72
C SER A 557 -30.91 80.45 13.46
N GLN A 558 -30.25 79.72 12.56
CA GLN A 558 -30.46 78.28 12.38
C GLN A 558 -29.73 77.52 13.49
N ASP A 559 -30.40 76.53 14.08
CA ASP A 559 -29.79 75.57 15.00
C ASP A 559 -28.56 74.95 14.33
N GLY A 560 -27.38 75.39 14.76
CA GLY A 560 -26.11 74.95 14.21
C GLY A 560 -25.44 73.99 15.18
N VAL A 561 -24.90 72.89 14.67
CA VAL A 561 -24.09 71.98 15.48
C VAL A 561 -22.62 72.26 15.19
N ARG A 562 -21.79 72.46 16.23
CA ARG A 562 -20.34 72.71 16.08
C ARG A 562 -19.54 71.56 16.66
N LEU A 563 -18.60 71.03 15.87
CA LEU A 563 -17.64 70.01 16.30
C LEU A 563 -16.39 70.69 16.89
N ARG A 564 -15.94 70.26 18.08
CA ARG A 564 -14.71 70.75 18.72
C ARG A 564 -13.76 69.60 19.06
N PHE A 565 -12.45 69.91 19.09
CA PHE A 565 -11.35 68.98 19.40
C PHE A 565 -10.50 69.54 20.57
N GLY A 566 -10.02 68.70 21.50
CA GLY A 566 -9.02 69.10 22.51
C GLY A 566 -8.82 68.16 23.72
N ASP A 567 -7.71 68.39 24.43
CA ASP A 567 -7.26 67.61 25.60
C ASP A 567 -7.95 68.05 26.91
N GLY A 568 -9.10 67.46 27.20
CA GLY A 568 -9.54 67.30 28.59
C GLY A 568 -10.94 67.79 28.93
N VAL A 569 -11.64 66.96 29.69
CA VAL A 569 -12.98 67.15 30.31
C VAL A 569 -13.10 68.41 31.20
N ARG A 570 -12.01 69.17 31.44
CA ARG A 570 -11.94 70.24 32.45
C ARG A 570 -12.49 71.61 32.00
N THR A 571 -12.78 71.83 30.72
CA THR A 571 -13.34 73.09 30.19
C THR A 571 -14.80 72.97 29.73
N ARG A 572 -15.49 71.88 30.08
CA ARG A 572 -16.90 71.69 29.78
C ARG A 572 -17.75 72.53 30.74
N ASP A 573 -18.62 73.41 30.24
CA ASP A 573 -19.59 74.11 31.09
C ASP A 573 -20.48 73.04 31.77
N PRO A 574 -20.52 72.99 33.13
CA PRO A 574 -21.23 71.94 33.88
C PRO A 574 -22.70 71.77 33.51
N LYS A 575 -23.31 72.77 32.88
CA LYS A 575 -24.71 72.73 32.44
C LYS A 575 -24.98 71.74 31.28
N TRP A 576 -23.96 71.38 30.52
CA TRP A 576 -24.08 70.55 29.31
C TRP A 576 -23.39 69.17 29.45
N VAL A 577 -23.04 68.80 30.69
CA VAL A 577 -22.68 67.42 31.03
C VAL A 577 -24.00 66.65 31.19
N PRO A 578 -24.29 65.64 30.35
CA PRO A 578 -25.52 64.86 30.51
C PRO A 578 -25.48 64.19 31.89
N LYS A 579 -26.48 64.51 32.73
CA LYS A 579 -26.65 63.83 34.02
C LYS A 579 -27.12 62.41 33.71
N ALA A 580 -26.43 61.41 34.25
CA ALA A 580 -26.89 60.03 34.17
C ALA A 580 -28.30 59.96 34.75
N GLU A 581 -29.27 59.53 33.96
CA GLU A 581 -30.64 59.29 34.43
C GLU A 581 -30.59 58.25 35.55
N GLU A 582 -31.24 58.55 36.67
CA GLU A 582 -31.54 57.57 37.71
C GLU A 582 -32.30 56.41 37.04
N ARG A 583 -31.80 55.18 37.22
CA ARG A 583 -32.47 53.98 36.76
C ARG A 583 -33.92 54.03 37.21
N TYR A 584 -34.85 53.98 36.25
CA TYR A 584 -36.23 53.64 36.56
C TYR A 584 -36.25 52.27 37.26
N SER A 585 -36.97 52.26 38.38
CA SER A 585 -37.17 51.20 39.38
C SER A 585 -37.34 49.78 38.85
#